data_AF-A0A2S9PXM0-F1
#
_entry.id   AF-A0A2S9PXM0-F1
#
_cell.length_a   1.000
_cell.length_b   1.000
_cell.length_c   1.000
_cell.angle_alpha   90.00
_cell.angle_beta   90.00
_cell.angle_gamma   90.00
#
_symmetry.space_group_name_H-M   'P 1'
#
loop_
_entity.id
_entity.type
_entity.pdbx_description
1 polymer ?
#
loop_
_entity_poly.entity_id
_entity_poly.type
_entity_poly.pdbx_seq_one_letter_code
_entity_poly.pdbx_strand_id
1 'polypeptide(L)'
;MDERETERRTEAAEAAEATAAGGGGDYCAGPAARPAPAVPAAAGEPYAACVLCQEPTEYPESVRGIVLCPVCEWQEAQRGACSG
;
A
#
# COMPACT_ATOMS: atom_id res chain seq x y z
N MET A 1 -10.90 42.29 -23.53
CA MET A 1 -10.19 41.43 -22.57
C MET A 1 -11.18 41.25 -21.44
N ASP A 2 -12.11 40.33 -21.65
CA ASP A 2 -13.41 40.28 -20.97
C ASP A 2 -13.34 39.25 -19.85
N GLU A 3 -13.62 39.64 -18.61
CA GLU A 3 -13.59 38.77 -17.43
C GLU A 3 -14.50 37.55 -17.61
N ARG A 4 -15.62 37.73 -18.33
CA ARG A 4 -16.53 36.65 -18.74
C ARG A 4 -15.90 35.58 -19.65
N GLU A 5 -14.89 35.96 -20.44
CA GLU A 5 -14.17 35.00 -21.26
C GLU A 5 -13.19 34.16 -20.44
N THR A 6 -12.70 34.72 -19.32
CA THR A 6 -11.84 34.03 -18.37
C THR A 6 -12.67 33.04 -17.54
N GLU A 7 -13.82 33.45 -17.03
CA GLU A 7 -14.75 32.59 -16.29
C GLU A 7 -15.16 31.36 -17.12
N ARG A 8 -15.54 31.56 -18.39
CA ARG A 8 -15.88 30.45 -19.30
C ARG A 8 -14.72 29.49 -19.57
N ARG A 9 -13.47 29.98 -19.53
CA ARG A 9 -12.28 29.14 -19.71
C ARG A 9 -11.97 28.32 -18.45
N THR A 10 -12.20 28.88 -17.26
CA THR A 10 -12.00 28.17 -15.99
C THR A 10 -13.05 27.06 -15.81
N GLU A 11 -14.33 27.35 -16.07
CA GLU A 11 -15.41 26.36 -16.00
C GLU A 11 -15.22 25.21 -17.00
N ALA A 12 -14.70 25.51 -18.19
CA ALA A 12 -14.36 24.48 -19.19
C ALA A 12 -13.16 23.61 -18.77
N ALA A 13 -12.18 24.19 -18.06
CA ALA A 13 -11.03 23.44 -17.53
C ALA A 13 -11.45 22.53 -16.37
N GLU A 14 -12.32 22.99 -15.46
CA GLU A 14 -12.84 22.17 -14.36
C GLU A 14 -13.77 21.05 -14.86
N ALA A 15 -14.56 21.28 -15.90
CA ALA A 15 -15.35 20.23 -16.56
C ALA A 15 -14.46 19.20 -17.30
N ALA A 16 -13.32 19.62 -17.86
CA ALA A 16 -12.34 18.72 -18.45
C ALA A 16 -11.64 17.86 -17.38
N GLU A 17 -11.31 18.43 -16.22
CA GLU A 17 -10.72 17.70 -15.08
C GLU A 17 -11.71 16.68 -14.49
N ALA A 18 -13.00 17.03 -14.39
CA ALA A 18 -14.06 16.14 -13.91
C ALA A 18 -14.36 14.97 -14.87
N THR A 19 -14.10 15.13 -16.18
CA THR A 19 -14.28 14.07 -17.18
C THR A 19 -13.01 13.24 -17.42
N ALA A 20 -11.84 13.70 -16.97
CA ALA A 20 -10.60 12.92 -16.99
C ALA A 20 -10.58 11.77 -15.95
N ALA A 21 -11.48 11.78 -14.95
CA ALA A 21 -11.64 10.70 -13.98
C ALA A 21 -12.76 9.70 -14.35
N GLY A 22 -13.16 9.64 -15.63
CA GLY A 22 -14.22 8.75 -16.14
C GLY A 22 -13.73 7.50 -16.86
N GLY A 23 -12.46 7.11 -16.69
CA GLY A 23 -11.86 5.96 -17.37
C GLY A 23 -11.31 4.96 -16.37
N GLY A 24 -12.18 4.31 -15.58
CA GLY A 24 -11.84 3.19 -14.70
C GLY A 24 -11.45 1.94 -15.48
N GLY A 25 -10.49 2.07 -16.39
CA GLY A 25 -9.82 0.95 -17.01
C GLY A 25 -8.95 0.28 -15.96
N ASP A 26 -9.17 -1.01 -15.79
CA ASP A 26 -8.44 -1.90 -14.91
C ASP A 26 -6.93 -1.85 -15.25
N TYR A 27 -6.23 -0.91 -14.64
CA TYR A 27 -4.80 -0.64 -14.84
C TYR A 27 -3.93 -1.81 -14.36
N CYS A 28 -4.52 -2.75 -13.61
CA CYS A 28 -3.85 -3.95 -13.12
C CYS A 28 -4.65 -5.21 -13.49
N ALA A 29 -5.24 -5.29 -14.69
CA ALA A 29 -6.07 -6.43 -15.07
C ALA A 29 -5.17 -7.64 -15.30
N GLY A 30 -4.85 -8.34 -14.21
CA GLY A 30 -4.11 -9.58 -14.24
C GLY A 30 -4.92 -10.65 -14.99
N PRO A 31 -4.25 -11.61 -15.65
CA PRO A 31 -4.95 -12.70 -16.32
C PRO A 31 -5.86 -13.42 -15.31
N ALA A 32 -7.05 -13.81 -15.76
CA ALA A 32 -8.02 -14.56 -14.95
C ALA A 32 -7.30 -15.71 -14.24
N ALA A 33 -7.32 -15.70 -12.91
CA ALA A 33 -6.58 -16.65 -12.09
C ALA A 33 -7.00 -18.08 -12.46
N ARG A 34 -6.06 -18.84 -13.01
CA ARG A 34 -6.23 -20.29 -13.18
C ARG A 34 -6.39 -20.89 -11.77
N PRO A 35 -7.34 -21.81 -11.54
CA PRO A 35 -7.52 -22.41 -10.22
C PRO A 35 -6.19 -23.02 -9.78
N ALA A 36 -5.63 -22.46 -8.71
CA ALA A 36 -4.43 -22.98 -8.10
C ALA A 36 -4.73 -24.40 -7.61
N PRO A 37 -3.80 -25.35 -7.73
CA PRO A 37 -3.93 -26.62 -7.02
C PRO A 37 -4.12 -26.31 -5.53
N ALA A 38 -5.01 -27.06 -4.87
CA ALA A 38 -5.22 -26.94 -3.43
C ALA A 38 -3.90 -27.28 -2.72
N VAL A 39 -3.13 -26.25 -2.39
CA VAL A 39 -1.97 -26.38 -1.54
C VAL A 39 -2.52 -26.72 -0.15
N PRO A 40 -2.13 -27.84 0.47
CA PRO A 40 -2.46 -28.03 1.87
C PRO A 40 -2.00 -26.79 2.62
N ALA A 41 -2.86 -26.20 3.45
CA ALA A 41 -2.46 -25.11 4.31
C ALA A 41 -1.26 -25.62 5.10
N ALA A 42 -0.06 -25.20 4.70
CA ALA A 42 1.14 -25.56 5.41
C ALA A 42 0.88 -25.02 6.82
N ALA A 43 0.73 -25.94 7.78
CA ALA A 43 0.84 -25.61 9.18
C ALA A 43 2.32 -25.25 9.39
N GLY A 44 2.74 -24.14 8.79
CA GLY A 44 4.06 -23.57 8.96
C GLY A 44 4.24 -23.25 10.43
N GLU A 45 5.50 -23.16 10.84
CA GLU A 45 5.83 -22.70 12.18
C GLU A 45 5.12 -21.39 12.48
N PRO A 46 4.67 -21.18 13.72
CA PRO A 46 4.04 -19.92 14.09
C PRO A 46 4.98 -18.77 13.79
N TYR A 47 4.42 -17.68 13.29
CA TYR A 47 5.13 -16.42 13.13
C TYR A 47 5.45 -15.84 14.50
N ALA A 48 6.64 -15.27 14.66
CA ALA A 48 7.00 -14.57 15.88
C ALA A 48 6.12 -13.34 16.08
N ALA A 49 5.77 -13.04 17.33
CA ALA A 49 5.04 -11.82 17.68
C ALA A 49 6.00 -10.61 17.80
N CYS A 50 5.62 -9.48 17.22
CA CYS A 50 6.36 -8.23 17.35
C CYS A 50 6.35 -7.73 18.80
N VAL A 51 7.51 -7.34 19.35
CA VAL A 51 7.59 -6.86 20.75
C VAL A 51 6.97 -5.48 20.97
N LEU A 52 6.66 -4.73 19.90
CA LEU A 52 6.04 -3.39 20.01
C LEU A 52 4.53 -3.42 19.79
N CYS A 53 4.03 -4.11 18.76
CA CYS A 53 2.60 -4.11 18.40
C CYS A 53 1.89 -5.45 18.62
N GLN A 54 2.62 -6.52 18.97
CA GLN A 54 2.10 -7.87 19.22
C GLN A 54 1.44 -8.55 18.01
N GLU A 55 1.54 -7.95 16.83
CA GLU A 55 1.13 -8.55 15.57
C GLU A 55 2.13 -9.61 15.11
N PRO A 56 1.68 -10.64 14.36
CA PRO A 56 2.58 -11.62 13.77
C PRO A 56 3.53 -10.95 12.77
N THR A 57 4.81 -11.27 12.86
CA THR A 57 5.83 -10.85 11.91
C THR A 57 5.78 -11.70 10.63
N GLU A 58 6.57 -11.35 9.61
CA GLU A 58 6.77 -12.21 8.44
C GLU A 58 7.75 -13.37 8.70
N TYR A 59 8.40 -13.40 9.88
CA TYR A 59 9.44 -14.36 10.22
C TYR A 59 8.90 -15.43 11.18
N PRO A 60 9.19 -16.73 10.95
CA PRO A 60 8.82 -17.80 11.87
C PRO A 60 9.62 -17.69 13.17
N GLU A 61 9.07 -18.20 14.27
CA GLU A 61 9.72 -18.17 15.60
C GLU A 61 11.11 -18.83 15.65
N SER A 62 11.41 -19.72 14.71
CA SER A 62 12.74 -20.32 14.57
C SER A 62 13.83 -19.35 14.07
N VAL A 63 13.45 -18.23 13.44
CA VAL A 63 14.41 -17.21 12.99
C VAL A 63 14.80 -16.35 14.18
N ARG A 64 15.97 -16.65 14.74
CA ARG A 64 16.51 -15.97 15.92
C ARG A 64 17.08 -14.60 15.55
N GLY A 65 16.84 -13.60 16.42
CA GLY A 65 17.45 -12.27 16.31
C GLY A 65 16.60 -11.21 15.62
N ILE A 66 15.43 -11.56 15.09
CA ILE A 66 14.46 -10.61 14.55
C ILE A 66 13.26 -10.56 15.50
N VAL A 67 13.04 -9.38 16.13
CA VAL A 67 12.01 -9.19 17.17
C VAL A 67 10.97 -8.13 16.80
N LEU A 68 11.16 -7.44 15.69
CA LEU A 68 10.27 -6.39 15.18
C LEU A 68 9.65 -6.82 13.85
N CYS A 69 8.40 -6.41 13.63
CA CYS A 69 7.81 -6.49 12.29
C CYS A 69 8.45 -5.43 11.36
N PRO A 70 8.37 -5.61 10.03
CA PRO A 70 9.00 -4.69 9.06
C PRO A 70 8.57 -3.23 9.20
N VAL A 71 7.32 -3.01 9.61
CA VAL A 71 6.79 -1.67 9.88
C VAL A 71 7.49 -1.02 11.08
N CYS A 72 7.58 -1.75 12.19
CA CYS A 72 8.21 -1.27 13.41
C CYS A 72 9.72 -1.05 13.23
N GLU A 73 10.40 -1.94 12.51
CA GLU A 73 11.82 -1.78 12.14
C GLU A 73 12.07 -0.43 11.46
N TRP A 74 11.28 -0.12 10.43
CA TRP A 74 11.44 1.13 9.67
C TRP A 74 11.09 2.37 10.51
N GLN A 75 10.12 2.27 11.42
CA GLN A 75 9.79 3.38 12.32
C GLN A 75 10.93 3.69 13.31
N GLU A 76 11.54 2.66 13.90
CA GLU A 76 12.68 2.86 14.81
C GLU A 76 13.89 3.45 14.08
N ALA A 77 14.16 3.01 12.84
CA ALA A 77 15.22 3.57 12.00
C ALA A 77 15.00 5.06 11.70
N GLN A 78 13.77 5.47 11.37
CA GLN A 78 13.44 6.88 11.12
C GLN A 78 13.58 7.75 12.37
N ARG A 79 13.19 7.24 13.54
CA ARG A 79 13.29 8.01 14.78
C ARG A 79 14.75 8.43 15.03
N GLY A 80 15.69 7.51 14.85
CA GLY A 80 17.13 7.81 14.98
C GLY A 80 17.67 8.73 13.89
N ALA A 81 17.06 8.72 12.70
CA ALA A 81 17.48 9.57 11.59
C ALA A 81 17.07 11.05 11.78
N CYS A 82 15.99 11.33 12.50
CA CYS A 82 15.42 12.67 12.64
C CYS A 82 15.71 13.36 13.99
N SER A 83 16.55 12.79 14.85
CA SER A 83 16.92 13.35 16.16
C SER A 83 18.23 14.18 16.13
N GLY A 84 18.51 14.84 14.99
CA GLY A 84 19.68 15.70 14.79
C GLY A 84 19.48 17.14 15.24
#